data_AF-A0A7C5EMC4-F1
#
_entry.id   AF-A0A7C5EMC4-F1
#
_cell.length_a   1.000
_cell.length_b   1.000
_cell.length_c   1.000
_cell.angle_alpha   90.00
_cell.angle_beta   90.00
_cell.angle_gamma   90.00
#
_symmetry.space_group_name_H-M   'P 1'
#
loop_
_entity.id
_entity.type
_entity.pdbx_description
1 polymer ?
#
loop_
_entity_poly.entity_id
_entity_poly.type
_entity_poly.pdbx_seq_one_letter_code
_entity_poly.pdbx_strand_id
1 'polypeptide(L)' 'MKISCPFCGNDTDFYEVAEGVTITTFYRQNEDGSFSAVSDDSEIEGEVRLFCGECHRELKEYHEYFIDMLF' A
#
# COMPACT_ATOMS: atom_id res chain seq x y z
N MET A 1 -12.22 7.57 14.95
CA MET A 1 -10.91 7.70 15.63
C MET A 1 -9.93 8.23 14.58
N LYS A 2 -9.03 9.17 14.91
CA LYS A 2 -8.05 9.75 13.96
C LYS A 2 -6.65 9.30 14.36
N ILE A 3 -5.83 8.89 13.40
CA ILE A 3 -4.41 8.60 13.62
C ILE A 3 -3.64 9.93 13.63
N SER A 4 -2.81 10.14 14.65
CA SER A 4 -1.83 11.23 14.70
C SER A 4 -0.47 10.63 15.03
N CYS A 5 0.56 11.05 14.29
CA CYS A 5 1.92 10.57 14.46
C CYS A 5 2.44 10.96 15.85
N PRO A 6 2.80 10.00 16.71
CA PRO A 6 3.28 10.29 18.07
C PRO A 6 4.66 10.95 18.07
N PHE A 7 5.36 10.97 16.93
CA PHE A 7 6.72 11.49 16.83
C PHE A 7 6.80 12.96 16.38
N CYS A 8 5.91 13.40 15.48
CA CYS A 8 5.93 14.76 14.95
C CYS A 8 4.57 15.47 14.98
N GLY A 9 3.50 14.79 15.42
CA GLY A 9 2.15 15.35 15.48
C GLY A 9 1.39 15.39 14.16
N ASN A 10 2.03 15.01 13.03
CA ASN A 10 1.35 14.91 11.73
C ASN A 10 0.10 14.04 11.81
N ASP A 11 -0.99 14.51 11.23
CA ASP A 11 -2.28 13.84 11.26
C ASP A 11 -3.01 13.88 9.91
N THR A 12 -2.28 14.21 8.84
CA THR A 12 -2.80 14.33 7.47
C THR A 12 -2.20 13.30 6.53
N ASP A 13 -0.87 13.16 6.50
CA ASP A 13 -0.17 12.41 5.45
C ASP A 13 0.46 11.12 5.97
N PHE A 14 0.13 9.99 5.35
CA PHE A 14 0.63 8.66 5.72
C PHE A 14 0.86 7.83 4.46
N TYR A 15 1.78 6.86 4.53
CA TYR A 15 2.02 5.92 3.43
C TYR A 15 2.35 4.53 3.96
N GLU A 16 2.07 3.51 3.16
CA GLU A 16 2.42 2.13 3.46
C GLU A 16 3.59 1.66 2.61
N VAL A 17 4.38 0.76 3.19
CA VAL A 17 5.41 0.00 2.48
C VAL A 17 5.10 -1.47 2.66
N ALA A 18 4.74 -2.14 1.57
CA ALA A 18 4.60 -3.58 1.52
C ALA A 18 5.92 -4.20 1.01
N GLU A 19 6.47 -5.14 1.77
CA GLU A 19 7.61 -5.95 1.32
C GLU A 19 7.12 -7.30 0.79
N GLY A 20 7.89 -7.91 -0.13
CA GLY A 20 7.54 -9.24 -0.67
C GLY A 20 6.23 -9.26 -1.47
N VAL A 21 5.93 -8.20 -2.23
CA VAL A 21 4.75 -8.15 -3.10
C VAL A 21 5.04 -8.86 -4.41
N THR A 22 4.19 -9.83 -4.76
CA THR A 22 4.14 -10.44 -6.09
C THR A 22 2.99 -9.82 -6.87
N ILE A 23 3.30 -9.16 -7.99
CA ILE A 23 2.30 -8.59 -8.91
C ILE A 23 2.25 -9.46 -10.16
N THR A 24 1.09 -10.03 -10.44
CA THR A 24 0.81 -10.82 -11.64
C THR A 24 -0.17 -10.06 -12.53
N THR A 25 0.32 -9.52 -13.65
CA THR A 25 -0.53 -8.84 -14.63
C THR A 25 -0.72 -9.71 -15.87
N PHE A 26 -1.98 -10.00 -16.21
CA PHE A 26 -2.33 -10.76 -17.40
C PHE A 26 -2.54 -9.82 -18.58
N TYR A 27 -1.78 -10.02 -19.65
CA TYR A 27 -1.90 -9.24 -20.88
C TYR A 27 -2.50 -10.07 -22.02
N ARG A 28 -3.31 -9.42 -22.84
CA ARG A 28 -3.74 -9.92 -24.15
C ARG A 28 -3.03 -9.14 -25.23
N GLN A 29 -2.37 -9.84 -26.15
CA GLN A 29 -1.80 -9.24 -27.35
C GLN A 29 -2.94 -8.95 -28.35
N ASN A 30 -2.96 -7.72 -28.87
CA ASN A 30 -3.90 -7.24 -29.86
C ASN A 30 -3.41 -7.58 -31.28
N GLU A 31 -4.28 -7.46 -32.28
CA GLU A 31 -3.94 -7.78 -33.69
C GLU A 31 -2.86 -6.87 -34.28
N ASP A 32 -2.76 -5.62 -33.78
CA ASP A 32 -1.72 -4.67 -34.15
C ASP A 32 -0.37 -4.93 -33.45
N GLY A 33 -0.30 -5.97 -32.62
CA GLY A 33 0.88 -6.36 -31.86
C GLY A 33 1.06 -5.65 -30.53
N SER A 34 0.20 -4.69 -30.17
CA SER A 34 0.18 -4.04 -28.85
C SER A 34 -0.39 -4.97 -27.77
N PHE A 35 -0.32 -4.58 -26.49
CA PHE A 35 -0.82 -5.37 -25.37
C PHE A 35 -1.84 -4.59 -24.55
N SER A 36 -2.92 -5.28 -24.18
CA SER A 36 -3.96 -4.79 -23.27
C SER A 36 -3.91 -5.56 -21.95
N ALA A 37 -3.87 -4.89 -20.80
CA ALA A 37 -4.03 -5.55 -19.51
C ALA A 37 -5.48 -6.05 -19.40
N VAL A 38 -5.66 -7.33 -19.05
CA VAL A 38 -6.96 -7.99 -18.93
C VAL A 38 -7.37 -8.12 -17.47
N SER A 39 -6.40 -8.35 -16.59
CA SER A 39 -6.57 -8.37 -15.14
C SER A 39 -5.21 -8.24 -14.46
N ASP A 40 -5.24 -7.76 -13.22
CA ASP A 40 -4.14 -7.77 -12.28
C ASP A 40 -4.54 -8.56 -11.04
N ASP A 41 -3.60 -9.37 -10.55
CA ASP A 41 -3.67 -10.02 -9.25
C ASP A 41 -2.41 -9.63 -8.48
N SER A 42 -2.57 -9.28 -7.21
CA SER A 42 -1.48 -8.84 -6.35
C SER A 42 -1.56 -9.61 -5.05
N GLU A 43 -0.51 -10.38 -4.78
CA GLU A 43 -0.35 -11.12 -3.54
C GLU A 43 0.74 -10.47 -2.71
N ILE A 44 0.44 -10.20 -1.45
CA ILE A 44 1.39 -9.66 -0.48
C ILE A 44 1.83 -10.83 0.40
N GLU A 45 3.04 -11.36 0.19
CA GLU A 45 3.58 -12.45 1.00
C GLU A 45 4.33 -11.92 2.25
N GLY A 46 4.66 -10.62 2.30
CA GLY A 46 5.38 -9.98 3.40
C GLY A 46 4.53 -9.06 4.28
N GLU A 47 5.22 -8.31 5.15
CA GLU A 47 4.58 -7.36 6.08
C GLU A 47 4.27 -6.05 5.37
N VAL A 48 3.03 -5.57 5.53
CA VAL A 48 2.66 -4.18 5.22
C VAL A 48 3.02 -3.35 6.45
N ARG A 49 3.66 -2.19 6.25
CA ARG A 49 4.09 -1.31 7.34
C ARG A 49 3.63 0.10 7.06
N LEU A 50 3.02 0.73 8.05
CA LEU A 50 2.54 2.11 7.98
C LEU A 50 3.63 3.09 8.43
N PHE A 51 3.77 4.20 7.71
CA PHE A 51 4.72 5.26 8.01
C PHE A 51 4.05 6.63 8.01
N CYS A 52 4.58 7.53 8.84
CA CYS A 52 4.22 8.94 8.80
C CYS A 52 4.78 9.62 7.54
N GLY A 53 3.94 10.36 6.80
CA GLY A 53 4.34 11.11 5.61
C GLY A 53 5.34 12.23 5.88
N GLU A 54 5.28 12.85 7.06
CA GLU A 54 6.16 13.98 7.40
C GLU A 54 7.51 13.57 7.99
N CYS A 55 7.54 12.66 8.98
CA CYS A 55 8.79 12.29 9.67
C CYS A 55 9.33 10.92 9.29
N HIS A 56 8.66 10.19 8.37
CA HIS A 56 9.05 8.89 7.84
C HIS A 56 9.33 7.80 8.88
N ARG A 57 8.77 7.94 10.09
CA ARG A 57 8.87 6.93 11.15
C ARG A 57 7.76 5.92 10.98
N GLU A 58 8.11 4.67 11.24
CA GLU A 58 7.19 3.55 11.24
C GLU A 58 6.19 3.66 12.40
N LEU A 59 4.92 3.37 12.12
CA LEU A 59 3.77 3.47 13.01
C LEU A 59 3.19 2.07 13.31
N LYS A 60 4.03 1.19 13.88
CA LYS A 60 3.70 -0.24 14.12
C LYS A 60 2.36 -0.46 14.85
N GLU A 61 2.05 0.36 15.84
CA GLU A 61 0.87 0.21 16.70
C GLU A 61 -0.46 0.51 15.99
N TYR A 62 -0.40 1.20 14.85
CA TYR A 62 -1.60 1.63 14.12
C TYR A 62 -1.91 0.75 12.92
N HIS A 63 -1.11 -0.28 12.64
CA HIS A 63 -1.23 -1.07 11.42
C HIS A 63 -2.59 -1.79 11.30
N GLU A 64 -3.03 -2.52 12.33
CA GLU A 64 -4.32 -3.22 12.31
C GLU A 64 -5.50 -2.24 12.22
N TYR A 65 -5.45 -1.13 12.97
CA TYR A 65 -6.48 -0.09 12.95
C TYR A 65 -6.55 0.65 11.61
N PHE A 66 -5.41 0.80 10.93
CA PHE A 66 -5.33 1.46 9.64
C PHE A 66 -6.02 0.61 8.56
N ILE A 67 -5.80 -0.70 8.54
CA ILE A 67 -6.44 -1.62 7.57
C ILE A 67 -7.97 -1.55 7.69
N ASP A 68 -8.51 -1.52 8.91
CA ASP A 68 -9.95 -1.40 9.18
C ASP A 68 -10.57 -0.06 8.75
N MET A 69 -9.75 0.93 8.35
CA MET A 69 -10.19 2.26 7.91
C MET A 69 -10.15 2.47 6.39
N LEU A 70 -9.74 1.45 5.61
CA LEU A 70 -9.72 1.49 4.15
C LEU A 70 -11.11 1.10 3.59
N PHE A 71 -11.66 1.91 2.67
CA PHE A 71 -12.97 1.71 2.01
C PHE A 71 -12.87 1.76 0.48
#